data_AF-L0B3D9-F1
#
_entry.id   AF-L0B3D9-F1
#
_cell.length_a   1.000
_cell.length_b   1.000
_cell.length_c   1.000
_cell.angle_alpha   90.00
_cell.angle_beta   90.00
_cell.angle_gamma   90.00
#
_symmetry.space_group_name_H-M   'P 1'
#
loop_
_entity.id
_entity.type
_entity.pdbx_description
1 polymer ?
#
loop_
_entity_poly.entity_id
_entity_poly.type
_entity_poly.pdbx_seq_one_letter_code
_entity_poly.pdbx_strand_id
1 'polypeptide(L)'
;MTTNNIVRITIPIENQATIASSEQNFESADFYAQKVLVLNLITSITSDIRERDKLKRDKKSHPMAHIKLSSKLESQICLAYDQLDILKNILTKIQGSKRYRKKYSDSEINGFNDTIKNLEDQVSTCESSVRYKSVASTKRNKVELDLVGPTVNRESLTAEEQSYAVESIKKWRERDEGFDRQLHEIGEAVDRIGEVASQIGEKAMEQAKSAIDTVSKVQDTTNDISAVSIRIRKVLKRQRLMECYFRLILVVTLLTLLAIFLFILMKMIKSKK
;
A
#
# COMPACT_ATOMS: atom_id res chain seq x y z
N MET A 1 -28.79 10.55 15.90
CA MET A 1 -28.68 9.62 14.75
C MET A 1 -27.44 10.01 13.97
N THR A 2 -26.31 9.40 14.29
CA THR A 2 -25.00 9.66 13.68
C THR A 2 -24.74 8.57 12.65
N THR A 3 -24.71 8.96 11.37
CA THR A 3 -24.39 8.08 10.24
C THR A 3 -22.89 7.82 10.22
N ASN A 4 -22.49 6.59 10.54
CA ASN A 4 -21.15 6.07 10.32
C ASN A 4 -20.87 5.98 8.81
N ASN A 5 -20.11 6.94 8.28
CA ASN A 5 -19.54 6.83 6.94
C ASN A 5 -18.37 5.85 6.99
N ILE A 6 -18.66 4.60 6.62
CA ILE A 6 -17.66 3.57 6.36
C ILE A 6 -16.91 3.99 5.09
N VAL A 7 -15.65 4.41 5.27
CA VAL A 7 -14.72 4.67 4.17
C VAL A 7 -14.51 3.36 3.41
N ARG A 8 -15.13 3.24 2.23
CA ARG A 8 -14.80 2.19 1.28
C ARG A 8 -13.41 2.46 0.72
N ILE A 9 -12.42 1.78 1.28
CA ILE A 9 -11.12 1.61 0.64
C ILE A 9 -11.41 0.89 -0.68
N THR A 10 -11.29 1.59 -1.80
CA THR A 10 -11.44 1.00 -3.13
C THR A 10 -10.25 0.08 -3.36
N ILE A 11 -10.44 -1.17 -2.95
CA ILE A 11 -9.57 -2.29 -3.24
C ILE A 11 -9.35 -2.31 -4.77
N PRO A 12 -8.09 -2.38 -5.27
CA PRO A 12 -7.81 -2.44 -6.70
C PRO A 12 -8.65 -3.52 -7.38
N ILE A 13 -9.15 -3.25 -8.60
CA ILE A 13 -10.07 -4.10 -9.37
C ILE A 13 -9.59 -5.57 -9.45
N GLU A 14 -8.27 -5.77 -9.47
CA GLU A 14 -7.61 -7.08 -9.49
C GLU A 14 -7.91 -7.93 -8.25
N ASN A 15 -8.00 -7.29 -7.08
CA ASN A 15 -8.25 -7.95 -5.81
C ASN A 15 -9.75 -8.32 -5.62
N GLN A 16 -10.68 -7.66 -6.32
CA GLN A 16 -12.11 -8.02 -6.26
C GLN A 16 -12.40 -9.37 -6.91
N ALA A 17 -11.71 -9.70 -8.01
CA ALA A 17 -11.79 -11.01 -8.64
C ALA A 17 -11.20 -12.10 -7.74
N THR A 18 -10.10 -11.80 -7.05
CA THR A 18 -9.46 -12.71 -6.07
C THR A 18 -10.38 -12.99 -4.88
N ILE A 19 -11.11 -11.99 -4.38
CA ILE A 19 -12.08 -12.15 -3.30
C ILE A 19 -13.24 -13.05 -3.75
N ALA A 20 -13.83 -12.81 -4.93
CA ALA A 20 -14.92 -13.64 -5.44
C ALA A 20 -14.50 -15.11 -5.68
N SER A 21 -13.28 -15.34 -6.19
CA SER A 21 -12.73 -16.70 -6.31
C SER A 21 -12.47 -17.36 -4.95
N SER A 22 -12.09 -16.58 -3.93
CA SER A 22 -11.88 -17.09 -2.57
C SER A 22 -13.16 -17.50 -1.86
N GLU A 23 -14.25 -16.75 -2.08
CA GLU A 23 -15.58 -17.09 -1.57
C GLU A 23 -16.10 -18.38 -2.21
N GLN A 24 -15.94 -18.53 -3.52
CA GLN A 24 -16.30 -19.76 -4.24
C GLN A 24 -15.49 -20.98 -3.76
N ASN A 25 -14.19 -20.81 -3.51
CA ASN A 25 -13.32 -21.86 -2.99
C ASN A 25 -13.66 -22.23 -1.52
N PHE A 26 -14.11 -21.26 -0.73
CA PHE A 26 -14.60 -21.50 0.63
C PHE A 26 -15.91 -22.31 0.63
N GLU A 27 -16.81 -22.01 -0.31
CA GLU A 27 -18.05 -22.76 -0.51
C GLU A 27 -17.78 -24.20 -0.95
N SER A 28 -16.86 -24.40 -1.90
CA SER A 28 -16.48 -25.73 -2.41
C SER A 28 -15.55 -26.52 -1.47
N ALA A 29 -14.94 -25.84 -0.49
CA ALA A 29 -13.91 -26.36 0.41
C ALA A 29 -12.66 -26.91 -0.32
N ASP A 30 -12.26 -26.25 -1.42
CA ASP A 30 -11.11 -26.65 -2.22
C ASP A 30 -9.81 -26.02 -1.71
N PHE A 31 -9.15 -26.75 -0.82
CA PHE A 31 -7.87 -26.35 -0.19
C PHE A 31 -6.77 -26.01 -1.22
N TYR A 32 -6.65 -26.81 -2.28
CA TYR A 32 -5.58 -26.61 -3.29
C TYR A 32 -5.79 -25.36 -4.15
N ALA A 33 -7.03 -25.04 -4.51
CA ALA A 33 -7.34 -23.84 -5.28
C ALA A 33 -7.03 -22.58 -4.45
N GLN A 34 -7.41 -22.59 -3.18
CA GLN A 34 -7.11 -21.50 -2.25
C GLN A 34 -5.60 -21.37 -1.97
N LYS A 35 -4.87 -22.49 -1.83
CA LYS A 35 -3.40 -22.50 -1.72
C LYS A 35 -2.73 -21.83 -2.92
N VAL A 36 -3.18 -22.12 -4.15
CA VAL A 36 -2.62 -21.53 -5.37
C VAL A 36 -2.87 -20.02 -5.41
N LEU A 37 -4.05 -19.56 -4.97
CA LEU A 37 -4.33 -18.12 -4.87
C LEU A 37 -3.38 -17.41 -3.90
N VAL A 38 -3.14 -17.99 -2.71
CA VAL A 38 -2.20 -17.44 -1.73
C VAL A 38 -0.77 -17.43 -2.29
N LEU A 39 -0.33 -18.49 -2.97
CA LEU A 39 1.01 -18.55 -3.59
C LEU A 39 1.20 -17.52 -4.72
N ASN A 40 0.18 -17.33 -5.56
CA ASN A 40 0.21 -16.31 -6.61
C ASN A 40 0.30 -14.90 -6.01
N LEU A 41 -0.42 -14.66 -4.92
CA LEU A 41 -0.38 -13.39 -4.21
C LEU A 41 0.99 -13.14 -3.56
N ILE A 42 1.58 -14.14 -2.89
CA ILE A 42 2.95 -14.06 -2.35
C ILE A 42 3.98 -13.78 -3.46
N THR A 43 3.82 -14.43 -4.61
CA THR A 43 4.71 -14.22 -5.77
C THR A 43 4.58 -12.79 -6.31
N SER A 44 3.36 -12.26 -6.41
CA SER A 44 3.11 -10.88 -6.81
C SER A 44 3.71 -9.89 -5.81
N ILE A 45 3.50 -10.09 -4.50
CA ILE A 45 4.08 -9.25 -3.43
C ILE A 45 5.61 -9.26 -3.54
N THR A 46 6.22 -10.42 -3.76
CA THR A 46 7.68 -10.54 -3.91
C THR A 46 8.21 -9.81 -5.14
N SER A 47 7.47 -9.84 -6.25
CA SER A 47 7.81 -9.07 -7.46
C SER A 47 7.74 -7.57 -7.20
N ASP A 48 6.65 -7.10 -6.58
CA ASP A 48 6.41 -5.69 -6.28
C ASP A 48 7.43 -5.16 -5.25
N ILE A 49 7.88 -5.99 -4.29
CA ILE A 49 9.00 -5.67 -3.38
C ILE A 49 10.30 -5.42 -4.17
N ARG A 50 10.62 -6.28 -5.14
CA ARG A 50 11.82 -6.12 -5.98
C ARG A 50 11.75 -4.85 -6.82
N GLU A 51 10.57 -4.52 -7.35
CA GLU A 51 10.36 -3.29 -8.12
C GLU A 51 10.51 -2.05 -7.22
N ARG A 52 9.95 -2.07 -6.01
CA ARG A 52 10.13 -0.99 -5.02
C ARG A 52 11.60 -0.78 -4.67
N ASP A 53 12.33 -1.86 -4.47
CA ASP A 53 13.77 -1.79 -4.15
C ASP A 53 14.59 -1.24 -5.32
N LYS A 54 14.20 -1.51 -6.58
CA LYS A 54 14.79 -0.88 -7.77
C LYS A 54 14.51 0.63 -7.81
N LEU A 55 13.24 1.02 -7.63
CA LEU A 55 12.83 2.43 -7.61
C LEU A 55 13.51 3.23 -6.49
N LYS A 56 13.83 2.58 -5.37
CA LYS A 56 14.59 3.18 -4.26
C LYS A 56 16.07 3.40 -4.58
N ARG A 57 16.67 2.54 -5.41
CA ARG A 57 18.09 2.68 -5.85
C ARG A 57 18.25 3.73 -6.93
N ASP A 58 17.23 3.92 -7.76
CA ASP A 58 17.25 4.91 -8.84
C ASP A 58 17.00 6.32 -8.31
N LYS A 59 18.08 7.12 -8.18
CA LYS A 59 18.02 8.53 -7.74
C LYS A 59 17.18 9.45 -8.63
N LYS A 60 16.84 9.01 -9.85
CA LYS A 60 15.97 9.74 -10.80
C LYS A 60 14.49 9.39 -10.66
N SER A 61 14.15 8.38 -9.86
CA SER A 61 12.77 7.93 -9.70
C SER A 61 11.97 8.90 -8.85
N HIS A 62 10.71 9.13 -9.24
CA HIS A 62 9.84 10.06 -8.53
C HIS A 62 9.39 9.45 -7.19
N PRO A 63 9.52 10.15 -6.04
CA PRO A 63 9.14 9.63 -4.72
C PRO A 63 7.71 9.09 -4.64
N MET A 64 6.79 9.71 -5.40
CA MET A 64 5.39 9.27 -5.52
C MET A 64 5.24 7.82 -6.03
N ALA A 65 6.10 7.36 -6.93
CA ALA A 65 6.04 5.99 -7.45
C ALA A 65 6.38 4.97 -6.34
N HIS A 66 7.37 5.29 -5.51
CA HIS A 66 7.72 4.48 -4.34
C HIS A 66 6.59 4.44 -3.31
N ILE A 67 5.96 5.59 -3.02
CA ILE A 67 4.85 5.69 -2.07
C ILE A 67 3.63 4.89 -2.56
N LYS A 68 3.26 5.05 -3.83
CA LYS A 68 2.12 4.31 -4.43
C LYS A 68 2.35 2.80 -4.40
N LEU A 69 3.56 2.34 -4.73
CA LEU A 69 3.90 0.93 -4.70
C LEU A 69 3.98 0.38 -3.27
N SER A 70 4.46 1.17 -2.31
CA SER A 70 4.48 0.78 -0.89
C SER A 70 3.07 0.64 -0.32
N SER A 71 2.16 1.58 -0.61
CA SER A 71 0.75 1.48 -0.19
C SER A 71 0.03 0.30 -0.86
N LYS A 72 0.34 0.00 -2.13
CA LYS A 72 -0.17 -1.20 -2.82
C LYS A 72 0.30 -2.48 -2.12
N LEU A 73 1.59 -2.56 -1.76
CA LEU A 73 2.19 -3.71 -1.07
C LEU A 73 1.55 -3.94 0.31
N GLU A 74 1.32 -2.89 1.10
CA GLU A 74 0.62 -2.99 2.38
C GLU A 74 -0.80 -3.56 2.22
N SER A 75 -1.55 -3.05 1.24
CA SER A 75 -2.89 -3.58 0.94
C SER A 75 -2.86 -5.03 0.48
N GLN A 76 -1.86 -5.45 -0.30
CA GLN A 76 -1.72 -6.84 -0.73
C GLN A 76 -1.32 -7.78 0.41
N ILE A 77 -0.52 -7.32 1.38
CA ILE A 77 -0.18 -8.09 2.57
C ILE A 77 -1.42 -8.33 3.43
N CYS A 78 -2.25 -7.31 3.67
CA CYS A 78 -3.51 -7.49 4.39
C CYS A 78 -4.40 -8.54 3.70
N LEU A 79 -4.53 -8.46 2.38
CA LEU A 79 -5.28 -9.45 1.62
C LEU A 79 -4.66 -10.85 1.71
N ALA A 80 -3.33 -10.99 1.76
CA ALA A 80 -2.68 -12.28 1.93
C ALA A 80 -3.04 -12.94 3.27
N TYR A 81 -3.12 -12.14 4.35
CA TYR A 81 -3.59 -12.63 5.64
C TYR A 81 -5.07 -13.04 5.60
N ASP A 82 -5.94 -12.23 5.00
CA ASP A 82 -7.37 -12.56 4.87
C ASP A 82 -7.57 -13.88 4.11
N GLN A 83 -6.83 -14.08 3.01
CA GLN A 83 -6.89 -15.29 2.19
C GLN A 83 -6.32 -16.53 2.90
N LEU A 84 -5.35 -16.33 3.78
CA LEU A 84 -4.75 -17.37 4.61
C LEU A 84 -5.67 -17.76 5.77
N ASP A 85 -6.43 -16.82 6.33
CA ASP A 85 -7.48 -17.12 7.31
C ASP A 85 -8.65 -17.86 6.67
N ILE A 86 -9.02 -17.53 5.43
CA ILE A 86 -9.97 -18.34 4.65
C ILE A 86 -9.43 -19.77 4.46
N LEU A 87 -8.14 -19.94 4.17
CA LEU A 87 -7.50 -21.26 4.03
C LEU A 87 -7.55 -22.07 5.34
N LYS A 88 -7.32 -21.45 6.50
CA LYS A 88 -7.50 -22.07 7.82
C LYS A 88 -8.96 -22.44 8.09
N ASN A 89 -9.89 -21.59 7.70
CA ASN A 89 -11.32 -21.85 7.84
C ASN A 89 -11.78 -23.01 6.94
N ILE A 90 -11.20 -23.16 5.75
CA ILE A 90 -11.41 -24.34 4.91
C ILE A 90 -10.86 -25.60 5.60
N LEU A 91 -9.66 -25.53 6.17
CA LEU A 91 -9.07 -26.67 6.88
C LEU A 91 -9.92 -27.10 8.09
N THR A 92 -10.38 -26.16 8.91
CA THR A 92 -11.25 -26.45 10.06
C THR A 92 -12.60 -27.03 9.61
N LYS A 93 -13.15 -26.55 8.49
CA LYS A 93 -14.37 -27.11 7.86
C LYS A 93 -14.15 -28.54 7.32
N ILE A 94 -12.98 -28.84 6.77
CA ILE A 94 -12.59 -30.19 6.33
C ILE A 94 -12.43 -31.14 7.53
N GLN A 95 -11.79 -30.67 8.61
CA GLN A 95 -11.58 -31.46 9.84
C GLN A 95 -12.90 -31.71 10.60
N GLY A 96 -13.80 -30.72 10.64
CA GLY A 96 -15.09 -30.81 11.33
C GLY A 96 -16.15 -31.62 10.58
N SER A 97 -16.03 -31.77 9.26
CA SER A 97 -17.04 -32.45 8.45
C SER A 97 -16.62 -33.88 8.04
N LYS A 98 -17.37 -34.87 8.54
CA LYS A 98 -17.20 -36.29 8.20
C LYS A 98 -17.26 -36.58 6.68
N ARG A 99 -17.89 -35.70 5.89
CA ARG A 99 -18.02 -35.84 4.42
C ARG A 99 -16.70 -35.57 3.70
N TYR A 100 -15.96 -34.54 4.11
CA TYR A 100 -14.69 -34.15 3.48
C TYR A 100 -13.50 -34.93 4.04
N ARG A 101 -13.60 -35.42 5.27
CA ARG A 101 -12.62 -36.34 5.86
C ARG A 101 -12.54 -37.71 5.16
N LYS A 102 -13.55 -38.08 4.36
CA LYS A 102 -13.49 -39.25 3.46
C LYS A 102 -12.74 -38.97 2.15
N LYS A 103 -12.55 -37.69 1.79
CA LYS A 103 -11.91 -37.26 0.55
C LYS A 103 -10.39 -37.09 0.71
N TYR A 104 -9.91 -36.90 1.94
CA TYR A 104 -8.51 -36.65 2.26
C TYR A 104 -8.01 -37.63 3.32
N SER A 105 -6.79 -38.13 3.15
CA SER A 105 -6.12 -38.97 4.15
C SER A 105 -5.67 -38.12 5.35
N ASP A 106 -5.61 -38.71 6.55
CA ASP A 106 -5.11 -38.02 7.75
C ASP A 106 -3.66 -37.50 7.56
N SER A 107 -2.87 -38.15 6.71
CA SER A 107 -1.53 -37.69 6.30
C SER A 107 -1.57 -36.39 5.48
N GLU A 108 -2.55 -36.25 4.58
CA GLU A 108 -2.72 -35.04 3.76
C GLU A 108 -3.22 -33.87 4.61
N ILE A 109 -4.10 -34.13 5.57
CA ILE A 109 -4.60 -33.13 6.52
C ILE A 109 -3.46 -32.58 7.39
N ASN A 110 -2.53 -33.44 7.82
CA ASN A 110 -1.33 -33.00 8.52
C ASN A 110 -0.40 -32.18 7.60
N GLY A 111 -0.23 -32.59 6.34
CA GLY A 111 0.51 -31.82 5.34
C GLY A 111 -0.11 -30.45 5.00
N PHE A 112 -1.43 -30.29 5.18
CA PHE A 112 -2.11 -29.02 5.03
C PHE A 112 -1.77 -28.04 6.15
N ASN A 113 -1.63 -28.50 7.40
CA ASN A 113 -1.15 -27.68 8.51
C ASN A 113 0.27 -27.17 8.25
N ASP A 114 1.17 -28.06 7.82
CA ASP A 114 2.55 -27.69 7.48
C ASP A 114 2.60 -26.69 6.31
N THR A 115 1.71 -26.87 5.32
CA THR A 115 1.58 -25.95 4.20
C THR A 115 1.10 -24.57 4.66
N ILE A 116 0.09 -24.50 5.53
CA ILE A 116 -0.39 -23.22 6.09
C ILE A 116 0.73 -22.53 6.85
N LYS A 117 1.42 -23.25 7.74
CA LYS A 117 2.52 -22.69 8.52
C LYS A 117 3.64 -22.14 7.63
N ASN A 118 4.01 -22.87 6.57
CA ASN A 118 4.98 -22.40 5.59
C ASN A 118 4.50 -21.14 4.85
N LEU A 119 3.22 -21.07 4.48
CA LEU A 119 2.65 -19.87 3.86
C LEU A 119 2.61 -18.69 4.84
N GLU A 120 2.33 -18.91 6.13
CA GLU A 120 2.39 -17.89 7.18
C GLU A 120 3.80 -17.33 7.33
N ASP A 121 4.80 -18.21 7.40
CA ASP A 121 6.21 -17.82 7.49
C ASP A 121 6.63 -17.01 6.26
N GLN A 122 6.14 -17.36 5.06
CA GLN A 122 6.40 -16.61 3.83
C GLN A 122 5.72 -15.24 3.82
N VAL A 123 4.45 -15.14 4.21
CA VAL A 123 3.73 -13.86 4.30
C VAL A 123 4.37 -12.96 5.36
N SER A 124 4.76 -13.51 6.52
CA SER A 124 5.49 -12.80 7.57
C SER A 124 6.87 -12.30 7.10
N THR A 125 7.58 -13.09 6.29
CA THR A 125 8.85 -12.67 5.67
C THR A 125 8.63 -11.54 4.66
N CYS A 126 7.57 -11.61 3.86
CA CYS A 126 7.18 -10.53 2.95
C CYS A 126 6.80 -9.26 3.72
N GLU A 127 6.02 -9.38 4.79
CA GLU A 127 5.65 -8.25 5.66
C GLU A 127 6.88 -7.60 6.29
N SER A 128 7.80 -8.41 6.83
CA SER A 128 9.06 -7.93 7.38
C SER A 128 9.89 -7.18 6.33
N SER A 129 9.91 -7.68 5.09
CA SER A 129 10.59 -7.04 3.96
C SER A 129 9.91 -5.76 3.48
N VAL A 130 8.60 -5.62 3.71
CA VAL A 130 7.84 -4.41 3.39
C VAL A 130 8.00 -3.34 4.46
N ARG A 131 7.81 -3.70 5.74
CA ARG A 131 7.82 -2.77 6.89
C ARG A 131 9.21 -2.41 7.38
N TYR A 132 10.11 -3.38 7.47
CA TYR A 132 11.48 -3.16 7.90
C TYR A 132 12.40 -3.12 6.68
N LYS A 133 13.46 -2.32 6.79
CA LYS A 133 14.57 -2.22 5.82
C LYS A 133 14.77 -3.56 5.12
N SER A 134 15.10 -3.51 3.83
CA SER A 134 16.04 -4.48 3.24
C SER A 134 17.22 -4.58 4.21
N VAL A 135 17.13 -5.52 5.15
CA VAL A 135 18.27 -6.08 5.82
C VAL A 135 18.90 -6.78 4.66
N ALA A 136 19.90 -6.11 4.07
CA ALA A 136 20.88 -6.78 3.25
C ALA A 136 21.10 -8.12 3.94
N SER A 137 20.86 -9.19 3.20
CA SER A 137 21.15 -10.55 3.59
C SER A 137 22.65 -10.65 3.85
N THR A 138 23.10 -10.08 4.97
CA THR A 138 24.39 -10.32 5.55
C THR A 138 24.27 -11.76 5.99
N LYS A 139 24.82 -12.64 5.16
CA LYS A 139 25.05 -14.04 5.44
C LYS A 139 25.28 -14.19 6.94
N ARG A 140 24.31 -14.77 7.65
CA ARG A 140 24.55 -15.34 8.97
C ARG A 140 25.49 -16.52 8.75
N ASN A 141 26.78 -16.24 8.62
CA ASN A 141 27.79 -17.22 8.97
C ASN A 141 27.63 -17.40 10.47
N LYS A 142 26.81 -18.39 10.84
CA LYS A 142 26.78 -18.96 12.18
C LYS A 142 28.18 -19.55 12.37
N VAL A 143 29.12 -18.75 12.86
CA VAL A 143 30.34 -19.29 13.44
C VAL A 143 29.88 -19.86 14.77
N GLU A 144 29.62 -21.15 14.75
CA GLU A 144 29.42 -21.95 15.95
C GLU A 144 30.78 -21.95 16.65
N LEU A 145 30.96 -21.01 17.58
CA LEU A 145 32.16 -20.94 18.39
C LEU A 145 32.01 -22.00 19.47
N ASP A 146 32.54 -23.19 19.17
CA ASP A 146 32.57 -24.30 20.10
C ASP A 146 33.53 -23.93 21.25
N LEU A 147 32.97 -23.32 22.30
CA LEU A 147 33.65 -22.96 23.54
C LEU A 147 33.83 -24.23 24.38
N VAL A 148 34.58 -25.19 23.86
CA VAL A 148 35.23 -26.20 24.69
C VAL A 148 36.38 -25.46 25.39
N GLY A 149 36.08 -24.92 26.58
CA GLY A 149 37.10 -24.37 27.46
C GLY A 149 38.21 -25.41 27.67
N PRO A 150 39.48 -25.01 27.71
CA PRO A 150 40.57 -25.95 27.89
C PRO A 150 40.34 -26.71 29.21
N THR A 151 40.31 -28.03 29.14
CA THR A 151 40.36 -28.90 30.32
C THR A 151 41.73 -28.73 30.94
N VAL A 152 41.87 -27.73 31.80
CA VAL A 152 43.09 -27.50 32.57
C VAL A 152 43.22 -28.64 33.58
N ASN A 153 44.05 -29.62 33.25
CA ASN A 153 44.53 -30.60 34.22
C ASN A 153 45.25 -29.85 35.34
N ARG A 154 44.61 -29.80 36.50
CA ARG A 154 44.94 -28.95 37.65
C ARG A 154 46.19 -29.39 38.42
N GLU A 155 46.85 -30.47 37.98
CA GLU A 155 47.86 -31.19 38.76
C GLU A 155 49.30 -31.02 38.24
N SER A 156 49.53 -30.18 37.23
CA SER A 156 50.88 -29.95 36.70
C SER A 156 51.15 -28.49 36.31
N LEU A 157 50.73 -27.53 37.14
CA LEU A 157 51.14 -26.13 36.98
C LEU A 157 52.04 -25.71 38.13
N THR A 158 53.16 -25.11 37.79
CA THR A 158 54.04 -24.43 38.74
C THR A 158 53.34 -23.20 39.33
N ALA A 159 53.73 -22.79 40.55
CA ALA A 159 53.06 -21.70 41.28
C ALA A 159 53.02 -20.36 40.50
N GLU A 160 53.99 -20.14 39.61
CA GLU A 160 54.04 -18.99 38.69
C GLU A 160 52.96 -19.06 37.60
N GLU A 161 52.70 -20.24 37.03
CA GLU A 161 51.67 -20.42 36.00
C GLU A 161 50.25 -20.27 36.56
N GLN A 162 50.03 -20.66 37.83
CA GLN A 162 48.77 -20.39 38.53
C GLN A 162 48.54 -18.88 38.74
N SER A 163 49.58 -18.13 39.09
CA SER A 163 49.46 -16.67 39.28
C SER A 163 49.14 -15.95 37.96
N TYR A 164 49.78 -16.37 36.85
CA TYR A 164 49.50 -15.84 35.51
C TYR A 164 48.10 -16.19 35.01
N ALA A 165 47.61 -17.40 35.31
CA ALA A 165 46.25 -17.80 34.97
C ALA A 165 45.20 -16.97 35.73
N VAL A 166 45.41 -16.71 37.02
CA VAL A 166 44.52 -15.87 37.83
C VAL A 166 44.50 -14.42 37.33
N GLU A 167 45.66 -13.87 36.96
CA GLU A 167 45.74 -12.51 36.40
C GLU A 167 45.09 -12.41 35.02
N SER A 168 45.25 -13.45 34.19
CA SER A 168 44.60 -13.55 32.88
C SER A 168 43.08 -13.64 33.01
N ILE A 169 42.57 -14.44 33.96
CA ILE A 169 41.13 -14.56 34.25
C ILE A 169 40.57 -13.21 34.72
N LYS A 170 41.30 -12.48 35.58
CA LYS A 170 40.87 -11.15 36.04
C LYS A 170 40.78 -10.16 34.88
N LYS A 171 41.78 -10.14 34.00
CA LYS A 171 41.82 -9.27 32.81
C LYS A 171 40.72 -9.61 31.79
N TRP A 172 40.33 -10.88 31.71
CA TRP A 172 39.20 -11.31 30.88
C TRP A 172 37.87 -10.86 31.50
N ARG A 173 37.69 -11.03 32.80
CA ARG A 173 36.48 -10.60 33.51
C ARG A 173 36.24 -9.09 33.41
N GLU A 174 37.29 -8.28 33.57
CA GLU A 174 37.20 -6.82 33.39
C GLU A 174 36.81 -6.42 31.96
N ARG A 175 37.28 -7.19 30.97
CA ARG A 175 36.93 -6.96 29.56
C ARG A 175 35.48 -7.36 29.27
N ASP A 176 35.01 -8.46 29.87
CA ASP A 176 33.64 -8.96 29.74
C ASP A 176 32.64 -7.98 30.38
N GLU A 177 32.94 -7.49 31.58
CA GLU A 177 32.14 -6.43 32.22
C GLU A 177 32.09 -5.14 31.37
N GLY A 178 33.15 -4.86 30.61
CA GLY A 178 33.20 -3.76 29.64
C GLY A 178 32.32 -4.01 28.40
N PHE A 179 32.33 -5.24 27.89
CA PHE A 179 31.47 -5.64 26.77
C PHE A 179 29.99 -5.64 27.15
N ASP A 180 29.64 -6.13 28.33
CA ASP A 180 28.25 -6.12 28.82
C ASP A 180 27.70 -4.70 28.93
N ARG A 181 28.51 -3.75 29.42
CA ARG A 181 28.11 -2.33 29.45
C ARG A 181 27.89 -1.76 28.05
N GLN A 182 28.79 -2.04 27.11
CA GLN A 182 28.63 -1.61 25.73
C GLN A 182 27.38 -2.22 25.08
N LEU A 183 27.09 -3.49 25.36
CA LEU A 183 25.92 -4.17 24.83
C LEU A 183 24.63 -3.56 25.39
N HIS A 184 24.64 -3.19 26.68
CA HIS A 184 23.54 -2.49 27.32
C HIS A 184 23.30 -1.10 26.71
N GLU A 185 24.36 -0.30 26.51
CA GLU A 185 24.26 1.01 25.87
C GLU A 185 23.74 0.92 24.42
N ILE A 186 24.17 -0.09 23.67
CA ILE A 186 23.66 -0.36 22.31
C ILE A 186 22.17 -0.72 22.37
N GLY A 187 21.76 -1.57 23.31
CA GLY A 187 20.34 -1.92 23.51
C GLY A 187 19.48 -0.68 23.73
N GLU A 188 19.90 0.20 24.64
CA GLU A 188 19.20 1.45 24.95
C GLU A 188 19.17 2.43 23.76
N ALA A 189 20.24 2.49 22.97
CA ALA A 189 20.27 3.29 21.75
C ALA A 189 19.32 2.74 20.68
N VAL A 190 19.22 1.42 20.55
CA VAL A 190 18.29 0.76 19.60
C VAL A 190 16.85 1.01 20.00
N ASP A 191 16.51 0.92 21.29
CA ASP A 191 15.15 1.20 21.77
C ASP A 191 14.73 2.65 21.48
N ARG A 192 15.63 3.60 21.73
CA ARG A 192 15.42 5.02 21.36
C ARG A 192 15.21 5.22 19.86
N ILE A 193 15.96 4.52 19.02
CA ILE A 193 15.78 4.57 17.56
C ILE A 193 14.44 3.95 17.16
N GLY A 194 14.02 2.87 17.81
CA GLY A 194 12.73 2.22 17.60
C GLY A 194 11.56 3.17 17.86
N GLU A 195 11.61 3.90 18.97
CA GLU A 195 10.59 4.90 19.33
C GLU A 195 10.51 6.04 18.30
N VAL A 196 11.67 6.60 17.92
CA VAL A 196 11.73 7.66 16.89
C VAL A 196 11.23 7.16 15.53
N ALA A 197 11.58 5.92 15.16
CA ALA A 197 11.11 5.32 13.92
C ALA A 197 9.58 5.14 13.90
N SER A 198 8.98 4.73 15.04
CA SER A 198 7.52 4.64 15.17
C SER A 198 6.86 6.02 15.02
N GLN A 199 7.40 7.05 15.67
CA GLN A 199 6.88 8.41 15.55
C GLN A 199 6.99 8.95 14.11
N ILE A 200 8.07 8.63 13.38
CA ILE A 200 8.22 8.98 11.97
C ILE A 200 7.18 8.23 11.13
N GLY A 201 6.94 6.95 11.41
CA GLY A 201 5.93 6.14 10.74
C GLY A 201 4.52 6.73 10.89
N GLU A 202 4.13 7.08 12.11
CA GLU A 202 2.82 7.72 12.38
C GLU A 202 2.67 9.05 11.65
N LYS A 203 3.69 9.93 11.71
CA LYS A 203 3.68 11.21 11.00
C LYS A 203 3.63 11.03 9.48
N ALA A 204 4.31 10.01 8.95
CA ALA A 204 4.26 9.70 7.52
C ALA A 204 2.86 9.23 7.09
N MET A 205 2.19 8.41 7.90
CA MET A 205 0.80 8.01 7.65
C MET A 205 -0.16 9.20 7.71
N GLU A 206 0.02 10.11 8.67
CA GLU A 206 -0.79 11.32 8.78
C GLU A 206 -0.61 12.24 7.55
N GLN A 207 0.65 12.43 7.10
CA GLN A 207 0.94 13.18 5.89
C GLN A 207 0.36 12.53 4.63
N ALA A 208 0.43 11.20 4.53
CA ALA A 208 -0.17 10.47 3.42
C ALA A 208 -1.70 10.66 3.37
N LYS A 209 -2.36 10.58 4.53
CA LYS A 209 -3.80 10.84 4.65
C LYS A 209 -4.14 12.28 4.23
N SER A 210 -3.41 13.27 4.75
CA SER A 210 -3.62 14.68 4.39
C SER A 210 -3.39 14.94 2.90
N ALA A 211 -2.43 14.26 2.27
CA ALA A 211 -2.18 14.37 0.84
C ALA A 211 -3.36 13.81 0.02
N ILE A 212 -3.89 12.64 0.41
CA ILE A 212 -5.06 12.04 -0.23
C ILE A 212 -6.28 12.97 -0.13
N ASP A 213 -6.56 13.50 1.06
CA ASP A 213 -7.66 14.45 1.27
C ASP A 213 -7.50 15.71 0.42
N THR A 214 -6.27 16.21 0.28
CA THR A 214 -5.97 17.37 -0.56
C THR A 214 -6.22 17.07 -2.03
N VAL A 215 -5.81 15.90 -2.53
CA VAL A 215 -6.07 15.47 -3.90
C VAL A 215 -7.57 15.34 -4.16
N SER A 216 -8.34 14.79 -3.21
CA SER A 216 -9.81 14.73 -3.32
C SER A 216 -10.41 16.13 -3.45
N LYS A 217 -10.02 17.07 -2.60
CA LYS A 217 -10.50 18.47 -2.66
C LYS A 217 -10.13 19.16 -3.98
N VAL A 218 -8.93 18.90 -4.51
CA VAL A 218 -8.50 19.43 -5.81
C VAL A 218 -9.34 18.85 -6.95
N GLN A 219 -9.65 17.55 -6.89
CA GLN A 219 -10.50 16.90 -7.89
C GLN A 219 -11.92 17.48 -7.86
N ASP A 220 -12.50 17.66 -6.67
CA ASP A 220 -13.83 18.26 -6.48
C ASP A 220 -13.85 19.70 -7.01
N THR A 221 -12.83 20.49 -6.67
CA THR A 221 -12.70 21.86 -7.17
C THR A 221 -12.55 21.90 -8.69
N THR A 222 -11.82 20.96 -9.28
CA THR A 222 -11.64 20.87 -10.74
C THR A 222 -12.97 20.53 -11.43
N ASN A 223 -13.76 19.62 -10.85
CA ASN A 223 -15.10 19.30 -11.33
C ASN A 223 -16.03 20.52 -11.25
N ASP A 224 -15.99 21.27 -10.16
CA ASP A 224 -16.77 22.50 -9.98
C ASP A 224 -16.38 23.59 -11.00
N ILE A 225 -15.08 23.81 -11.21
CA ILE A 225 -14.59 24.74 -12.24
C ILE A 225 -15.06 24.33 -13.62
N SER A 226 -15.00 23.03 -13.94
CA SER A 226 -15.50 22.49 -15.21
C SER A 226 -17.01 22.73 -15.37
N ALA A 227 -17.79 22.47 -14.33
CA ALA A 227 -19.23 22.72 -14.32
C ALA A 227 -19.56 24.22 -14.52
N VAL A 228 -18.81 25.11 -13.86
CA VAL A 228 -18.94 26.56 -14.04
C VAL A 228 -18.57 26.97 -15.48
N SER A 229 -17.49 26.43 -16.04
CA SER A 229 -17.09 26.69 -17.43
C SER A 229 -18.17 26.27 -18.44
N ILE A 230 -18.82 25.12 -18.22
CA ILE A 230 -19.96 24.68 -19.03
C ILE A 230 -21.14 25.65 -18.92
N ARG A 231 -21.45 26.14 -17.71
CA ARG A 231 -22.51 27.15 -17.50
C ARG A 231 -22.19 28.45 -18.21
N ILE A 232 -20.95 28.95 -18.11
CA ILE A 232 -20.48 30.16 -18.82
C ILE A 232 -20.64 29.99 -20.33
N ARG A 233 -20.21 28.85 -20.89
CA ARG A 233 -20.40 28.56 -22.33
C ARG A 233 -21.87 28.55 -22.74
N LYS A 234 -22.77 27.98 -21.92
CA LYS A 234 -24.22 28.00 -22.19
C LYS A 234 -24.78 29.42 -22.19
N VAL A 235 -24.39 30.25 -21.22
CA VAL A 235 -24.82 31.66 -21.14
C VAL A 235 -24.31 32.45 -22.34
N LEU A 236 -23.03 32.32 -22.71
CA LEU A 236 -22.44 32.96 -23.89
C LEU A 236 -23.15 32.58 -25.19
N LYS A 237 -23.46 31.28 -25.38
CA LYS A 237 -24.24 30.84 -26.57
C LYS A 237 -25.63 31.48 -26.61
N ARG A 238 -26.30 31.59 -25.47
CA ARG A 238 -27.63 32.22 -25.38
C ARG A 238 -27.56 33.72 -25.66
N GLN A 239 -26.55 34.42 -25.14
CA GLN A 239 -26.30 35.83 -25.45
C GLN A 239 -26.08 36.05 -26.94
N ARG A 240 -25.24 35.23 -27.58
CA ARG A 240 -24.99 35.34 -29.03
C ARG A 240 -26.27 35.15 -29.86
N LEU A 241 -27.15 34.24 -29.47
CA LEU A 241 -28.46 34.08 -30.13
C LEU A 241 -29.34 35.32 -29.94
N MET A 242 -29.40 35.89 -28.72
CA MET A 242 -30.16 37.11 -28.45
C MET A 242 -29.63 38.31 -29.25
N GLU A 243 -28.30 38.48 -29.33
CA GLU A 243 -27.69 39.51 -30.17
C GLU A 243 -28.04 39.34 -31.65
N CYS A 244 -28.07 38.10 -32.15
CA CYS A 244 -28.47 37.81 -33.52
C CYS A 244 -29.94 38.19 -33.78
N TYR A 245 -30.85 37.81 -32.89
CA TYR A 245 -32.26 38.21 -32.98
C TYR A 245 -32.44 39.72 -32.94
N PHE A 246 -31.72 40.42 -32.06
CA PHE A 246 -31.78 41.87 -31.96
C PHE A 246 -31.28 42.54 -33.24
N ARG A 247 -30.17 42.05 -33.82
CA ARG A 247 -29.67 42.53 -35.13
C ARG A 247 -30.68 42.29 -36.25
N LEU A 248 -31.33 41.13 -36.29
CA LEU A 248 -32.36 40.82 -37.29
C LEU A 248 -33.56 41.76 -37.18
N ILE A 249 -34.07 41.97 -35.96
CA ILE A 249 -35.18 42.90 -35.71
C ILE A 249 -34.79 44.30 -36.17
N LEU A 250 -33.58 44.75 -35.83
CA LEU A 250 -33.09 46.09 -36.18
C LEU A 250 -33.04 46.30 -37.71
N VAL A 251 -32.60 45.30 -38.47
CA VAL A 251 -32.61 45.30 -39.94
C VAL A 251 -34.04 45.36 -40.49
N VAL A 252 -34.98 44.60 -39.93
CA VAL A 252 -36.39 44.63 -40.34
C VAL A 252 -36.99 46.02 -40.10
N THR A 253 -36.78 46.62 -38.92
CA THR A 253 -37.23 47.99 -38.66
C THR A 253 -36.63 49.00 -39.63
N LEU A 254 -35.34 48.89 -39.95
CA LEU A 254 -34.69 49.77 -40.95
C LEU A 254 -35.37 49.65 -42.32
N LEU A 255 -35.64 48.42 -42.79
CA LEU A 255 -36.33 48.17 -44.06
C LEU A 255 -37.75 48.76 -44.07
N THR A 256 -38.49 48.62 -42.97
CA THR A 256 -39.84 49.22 -42.87
C THR A 256 -39.81 50.74 -42.94
N LEU A 257 -38.86 51.40 -42.26
CA LEU A 257 -38.70 52.86 -42.33
C LEU A 257 -38.34 53.31 -43.75
N LEU A 258 -37.47 52.56 -44.43
CA LEU A 258 -37.05 52.85 -45.80
C LEU A 258 -38.21 52.69 -46.80
N ALA A 259 -39.05 51.67 -46.63
CA ALA A 259 -40.26 51.47 -47.42
C ALA A 259 -41.29 52.61 -47.21
N ILE A 260 -41.50 53.04 -45.96
CA ILE A 260 -42.37 54.19 -45.64
C ILE A 260 -41.83 55.46 -46.28
N PHE A 261 -40.51 55.70 -46.18
CA PHE A 261 -39.87 56.86 -46.79
C PHE A 261 -40.03 56.89 -48.31
N LEU A 262 -39.79 55.75 -48.99
CA LEU A 262 -40.00 55.62 -50.44
C LEU A 262 -41.47 55.81 -50.82
N PHE A 263 -42.41 55.30 -50.03
CA PHE A 263 -43.84 55.51 -50.26
C PHE A 263 -44.23 56.98 -50.18
N ILE A 264 -43.73 57.71 -49.17
CA ILE A 264 -43.95 59.16 -49.04
C ILE A 264 -43.34 59.90 -50.22
N LEU A 265 -42.11 59.56 -50.63
CA LEU A 265 -41.46 60.16 -51.81
C LEU A 265 -42.26 59.94 -53.09
N MET A 266 -42.70 58.70 -53.36
CA MET A 266 -43.56 58.41 -54.53
C MET A 266 -44.87 59.19 -54.47
N LYS A 267 -45.50 59.28 -53.30
CA LYS A 267 -46.73 60.07 -53.12
C LYS A 267 -46.49 61.55 -53.40
N MET A 268 -45.38 62.12 -52.93
CA MET A 268 -45.02 63.53 -53.19
C MET A 268 -44.72 63.80 -54.66
N ILE A 269 -44.01 62.91 -55.36
CA ILE A 269 -43.75 63.04 -56.80
C ILE A 269 -45.06 62.99 -57.58
N LYS A 270 -45.95 62.04 -57.24
CA LYS A 270 -47.23 61.87 -57.93
C LYS A 270 -48.20 63.04 -57.68
N SER A 271 -48.10 63.72 -56.55
CA SER A 271 -48.90 64.91 -56.23
C SER A 271 -48.40 66.20 -56.89
N LYS A 272 -47.18 66.22 -57.43
CA LYS A 272 -46.59 67.37 -58.13
C LYS A 272 -46.77 67.31 -59.66
N LYS A 273 -47.31 66.22 -60.19
CA LYS A 273 -47.82 66.10 -61.57
C LYS A 273 -49.32 66.34 -61.56
#